data_AF-A0A2N9EX46-F1
#
_entry.id   AF-A0A2N9EX46-F1
#
_cell.length_a   1.000
_cell.length_b   1.000
_cell.length_c   1.000
_cell.angle_alpha   90.00
_cell.angle_beta   90.00
_cell.angle_gamma   90.00
#
_symmetry.space_group_name_H-M   'P 1'
#
loop_
_entity.id
_entity.type
_entity.pdbx_description
1 polymer ?
#
loop_
_entity_poly.entity_id
_entity_poly.type
_entity_poly.pdbx_seq_one_letter_code
_entity_poly.pdbx_strand_id
1 'polypeptide(L)'
;MDGNLLQIECTNEDGKVAFQDGSFVYPDVIIHCTGYKYHFPFLRTNGIVSVDDNRVGPLYKHVFPPKLAPWLSFVGLPYRAVTSLVIELQSRWVAGVLSGKVALPSEEEMASSVEELYQHMEEIGWPKHHTHQLQQKFDYENWLVTQLGLPPLEEWREQIFCHLLKKITSHDGDDYRDT
;
A
#
# COMPACT_ATOMS: atom_id res chain seq x y z
N MET A 1 -4.84 -16.84 -9.32
CA MET A 1 -6.20 -16.26 -9.29
C MET A 1 -6.75 -16.40 -10.71
N ASP A 2 -7.20 -17.61 -11.06
CA ASP A 2 -7.82 -17.90 -12.37
C ASP A 2 -9.22 -18.49 -12.16
N GLY A 3 -9.96 -17.94 -11.20
CA GLY A 3 -11.41 -18.10 -11.16
C GLY A 3 -11.98 -17.01 -12.06
N ASN A 4 -12.80 -17.38 -13.06
CA ASN A 4 -13.50 -16.42 -13.92
C ASN A 4 -14.24 -15.39 -13.03
N LEU A 5 -13.64 -14.20 -12.88
CA LEU A 5 -14.25 -13.09 -12.18
C LEU A 5 -15.40 -12.60 -13.05
N LEU A 6 -16.63 -12.91 -12.65
CA LEU A 6 -17.83 -12.37 -13.28
C LEU A 6 -17.86 -10.86 -13.04
N GLN A 7 -17.55 -10.09 -14.08
CA GLN A 7 -17.60 -8.64 -14.02
C GLN A 7 -19.04 -8.17 -14.25
N ILE A 8 -19.56 -7.37 -13.32
CA ILE A 8 -20.88 -6.76 -13.46
C ILE A 8 -20.85 -5.79 -14.65
N GLU A 9 -21.82 -5.95 -15.56
CA GLU A 9 -22.04 -5.04 -16.68
C GLU A 9 -22.98 -3.91 -16.26
N CYS A 10 -24.16 -4.24 -15.71
CA CYS A 10 -25.15 -3.26 -15.27
C CYS A 10 -26.12 -3.83 -14.23
N THR A 11 -26.83 -2.92 -13.57
CA THR A 11 -27.99 -3.21 -12.71
C THR A 11 -29.23 -2.57 -13.31
N ASN A 12 -30.32 -3.31 -13.39
CA ASN A 12 -31.56 -2.91 -14.04
C ASN A 12 -32.63 -2.53 -13.00
N GLU A 13 -33.61 -1.73 -13.41
CA GLU A 13 -34.71 -1.27 -12.54
C GLU A 13 -35.62 -2.41 -12.02
N ASP A 14 -35.65 -3.54 -12.73
CA ASP A 14 -36.39 -4.76 -12.35
C ASP A 14 -35.64 -5.62 -11.31
N GLY A 15 -34.50 -5.14 -10.80
CA GLY A 15 -33.66 -5.84 -9.83
C GLY A 15 -32.70 -6.85 -10.45
N LYS A 16 -32.64 -6.96 -11.78
CA LYS A 16 -31.67 -7.82 -12.47
C LYS A 16 -30.28 -7.21 -12.40
N VAL A 17 -29.28 -8.04 -12.10
CA VAL A 17 -27.85 -7.72 -12.27
C VAL A 17 -27.31 -8.58 -13.40
N ALA A 18 -26.80 -7.94 -14.47
CA ALA A 18 -26.21 -8.60 -15.62
C ALA A 18 -24.67 -8.59 -15.53
N PHE A 19 -24.05 -9.68 -15.95
CA PHE A 19 -22.60 -9.84 -16.03
C PHE A 19 -22.13 -9.82 -17.49
N GLN A 20 -20.86 -9.46 -17.70
CA GLN A 20 -20.27 -9.33 -19.04
C GLN A 20 -20.23 -10.63 -19.85
N ASP A 21 -20.35 -11.79 -19.21
CA ASP A 21 -20.46 -13.09 -19.87
C ASP A 21 -21.89 -13.40 -20.38
N GLY A 22 -22.84 -12.48 -20.15
CA GLY A 22 -24.24 -12.61 -20.50
C GLY A 22 -25.11 -13.28 -19.43
N SER A 23 -24.52 -13.78 -18.34
CA SER A 23 -25.27 -14.33 -17.21
C SER A 23 -25.95 -13.22 -16.38
N PHE A 24 -26.91 -13.59 -15.54
CA PHE A 24 -27.60 -12.64 -14.65
C PHE A 24 -28.14 -13.28 -13.37
N VAL A 25 -28.38 -12.45 -12.37
CA VAL A 25 -29.01 -12.81 -11.08
C VAL A 25 -30.01 -11.74 -10.63
N TYR A 26 -30.91 -12.09 -9.70
CA TYR A 26 -31.78 -11.14 -8.99
C TYR A 26 -31.40 -11.15 -7.50
N PRO A 27 -30.43 -10.33 -7.07
CA PRO A 27 -29.99 -10.32 -5.69
C PRO A 27 -30.88 -9.41 -4.84
N ASP A 28 -31.12 -9.82 -3.58
CA ASP A 28 -31.77 -8.95 -2.60
C ASP A 28 -30.82 -7.85 -2.08
N VAL A 29 -29.50 -8.11 -2.10
CA VAL A 29 -28.48 -7.24 -1.52
C VAL A 29 -27.24 -7.19 -2.41
N ILE A 30 -26.69 -5.99 -2.58
CA ILE A 30 -25.38 -5.76 -3.22
C ILE A 30 -24.43 -5.18 -2.17
N ILE A 31 -23.27 -5.81 -1.99
CA ILE A 31 -22.22 -5.35 -1.06
C ILE A 31 -20.99 -4.94 -1.86
N HIS A 32 -20.63 -3.66 -1.78
CA HIS A 32 -19.44 -3.14 -2.47
C HIS A 32 -18.17 -3.44 -1.66
N CYS A 33 -17.41 -4.45 -2.10
CA CYS A 33 -16.09 -4.79 -1.57
C CYS A 33 -14.95 -4.19 -2.42
N THR A 34 -15.14 -3.00 -3.00
CA THR A 34 -14.24 -2.36 -3.98
C THR A 34 -13.09 -1.56 -3.36
N GLY A 35 -12.76 -1.84 -2.10
CA GLY A 35 -11.68 -1.15 -1.37
C GLY A 35 -12.02 0.28 -0.92
N TYR A 36 -10.98 1.06 -0.65
CA TYR A 36 -11.06 2.40 -0.06
C TYR A 36 -10.15 3.38 -0.79
N LYS A 37 -10.38 4.68 -0.58
CA LYS A 37 -9.54 5.77 -1.10
C LYS A 37 -8.86 6.51 0.04
N TYR A 38 -7.61 6.91 -0.14
CA TYR A 38 -6.96 7.87 0.76
C TYR A 38 -7.68 9.21 0.71
N HIS A 39 -7.98 9.77 1.88
CA HIS A 39 -8.71 11.03 1.99
C HIS A 39 -8.27 11.80 3.23
N PHE A 40 -7.68 12.98 3.02
CA PHE A 40 -7.15 13.84 4.09
C PHE A 40 -7.78 15.25 4.01
N PRO A 41 -9.09 15.41 4.31
CA PRO A 41 -9.80 16.68 4.11
C PRO A 41 -9.28 17.81 5.01
N PHE A 42 -8.58 17.45 6.09
CA PHE A 42 -7.97 18.38 7.04
C PHE A 42 -6.62 18.92 6.57
N LEU A 43 -5.95 18.26 5.62
CA LEU A 43 -4.56 18.55 5.28
C LEU A 43 -4.48 19.60 4.16
N ARG A 44 -3.94 20.77 4.47
CA ARG A 44 -3.76 21.88 3.51
C ARG A 44 -2.28 22.10 3.25
N THR A 45 -1.78 21.56 2.14
CA THR A 45 -0.37 21.65 1.72
C THR A 45 -0.16 22.55 0.50
N ASN A 46 -1.18 23.31 0.09
CA ASN A 46 -1.18 24.13 -1.13
C ASN A 46 -0.73 23.36 -2.38
N GLY A 47 -1.12 22.08 -2.48
CA GLY A 47 -0.79 21.21 -3.60
C GLY A 47 0.57 20.51 -3.52
N ILE A 48 1.36 20.73 -2.47
CA ILE A 48 2.64 20.01 -2.28
C ILE A 48 2.41 18.51 -2.05
N VAL A 49 1.30 18.13 -1.41
CA VAL A 49 0.87 16.73 -1.27
C VAL A 49 -0.55 16.62 -1.81
N SER A 50 -0.78 15.65 -2.69
CA SER A 50 -2.09 15.35 -3.25
C SER A 50 -2.39 13.85 -3.19
N VAL A 51 -3.66 13.52 -3.44
CA VAL A 51 -4.10 12.14 -3.71
C VAL A 51 -4.58 12.10 -5.16
N ASP A 52 -3.83 11.45 -6.04
CA ASP A 52 -4.16 11.24 -7.46
C ASP A 52 -4.29 9.73 -7.72
N ASP A 53 -5.45 9.25 -8.18
CA ASP A 53 -5.73 7.82 -8.33
C ASP A 53 -5.21 6.96 -7.16
N ASN A 54 -5.60 7.29 -5.93
CA ASN A 54 -5.16 6.62 -4.70
C ASN A 54 -3.64 6.61 -4.42
N ARG A 55 -2.83 7.38 -5.15
CA ARG A 55 -1.43 7.68 -4.85
C ARG A 55 -1.37 8.93 -3.99
N VAL A 56 -0.89 8.79 -2.75
CA VAL A 56 -0.54 9.92 -1.88
C VAL A 56 0.89 10.33 -2.21
N GLY A 57 1.11 11.56 -2.66
CA GLY A 57 2.43 11.91 -3.19
C GLY A 57 2.67 13.38 -3.44
N PRO A 58 3.92 13.73 -3.79
CA PRO A 58 5.11 12.87 -3.76
C PRO A 58 5.59 12.54 -2.33
N LEU A 59 6.00 11.28 -2.07
CA LEU A 59 6.45 10.83 -0.74
C LEU A 59 7.72 9.97 -0.83
N TYR A 60 8.83 10.46 -0.28
CA TYR A 60 10.04 9.68 -0.06
C TYR A 60 9.75 8.52 0.88
N LYS A 61 10.00 7.30 0.39
CA LYS A 61 9.82 6.04 1.13
C LYS A 61 8.43 5.91 1.76
N HIS A 62 7.40 6.42 1.07
CA HIS A 62 6.00 6.45 1.51
C HIS A 62 5.71 7.24 2.80
N VAL A 63 6.66 8.05 3.29
CA VAL A 63 6.56 8.75 4.58
C VAL A 63 6.68 10.26 4.42
N PHE A 64 7.75 10.75 3.79
CA PHE A 64 8.09 12.18 3.84
C PHE A 64 7.82 12.88 2.51
N PRO A 65 7.01 13.93 2.45
CA PRO A 65 6.99 14.83 1.30
C PRO A 65 8.32 15.58 1.22
N PRO A 66 9.09 15.51 0.13
CA PRO A 66 10.44 16.09 0.07
C PRO A 66 10.49 17.56 0.53
N LYS A 67 9.55 18.39 0.04
CA LYS A 67 9.45 19.83 0.34
C LYS A 67 9.00 20.19 1.76
N LEU A 68 8.44 19.24 2.51
CA LEU A 68 7.88 19.47 3.85
C LEU A 68 8.56 18.65 4.93
N ALA A 69 9.53 17.81 4.57
CA ALA A 69 10.27 16.99 5.50
C ALA A 69 11.18 17.87 6.41
N PRO A 70 11.37 17.50 7.68
CA PRO A 70 10.70 16.42 8.40
C PRO A 70 9.37 16.84 9.07
N TRP A 71 8.88 18.05 8.82
CA TRP A 71 7.75 18.66 9.53
C TRP A 71 6.38 18.06 9.18
N LEU A 72 6.28 17.37 8.05
CA LEU A 72 5.12 16.54 7.69
C LEU A 72 5.60 15.13 7.36
N SER A 73 4.95 14.13 7.95
CA SER A 73 5.20 12.71 7.69
C SER A 73 3.91 11.91 7.73
N PHE A 74 3.84 10.85 6.93
CA PHE A 74 2.74 9.90 6.89
C PHE A 74 3.19 8.56 7.45
N VAL A 75 2.34 7.91 8.25
CA VAL A 75 2.58 6.58 8.81
C VAL A 75 1.41 5.68 8.46
N GLY A 76 1.71 4.45 8.02
CA GLY A 76 0.71 3.42 7.75
C GLY A 76 0.02 3.52 6.38
N LEU A 77 0.58 4.26 5.43
CA LEU A 77 0.12 4.22 4.03
C LEU A 77 0.39 2.87 3.35
N PRO A 78 1.53 2.19 3.56
CA PRO A 78 1.78 0.95 2.84
C PRO A 78 0.81 -0.19 3.21
N TYR A 79 0.46 -1.01 2.24
CA TYR A 79 -0.39 -2.21 2.41
C TYR A 79 0.21 -3.43 1.70
N ARG A 80 -0.40 -4.61 1.91
CA ARG A 80 0.19 -5.94 1.62
C ARG A 80 1.51 -6.17 2.36
N ALA A 81 1.54 -5.76 3.62
CA ALA A 81 2.67 -5.89 4.53
C ALA A 81 2.19 -6.37 5.90
N VAL A 82 3.12 -6.64 6.81
CA VAL A 82 2.79 -6.79 8.23
C VAL A 82 2.53 -5.40 8.81
N THR A 83 1.27 -4.96 8.80
CA THR A 83 0.88 -3.57 9.10
C THR A 83 1.44 -3.04 10.42
N SER A 84 1.40 -3.84 11.49
CA SER A 84 1.93 -3.44 12.80
C SER A 84 3.43 -3.17 12.76
N LEU A 85 4.20 -4.02 12.06
CA LEU A 85 5.64 -3.88 11.90
C LEU A 85 5.98 -2.62 11.09
N VAL A 86 5.31 -2.40 9.96
CA VAL A 86 5.52 -1.21 9.13
C VAL A 86 5.22 0.07 9.91
N ILE A 87 4.10 0.12 10.62
CA ILE A 87 3.72 1.29 11.43
C ILE A 87 4.75 1.55 12.53
N GLU A 88 5.20 0.51 13.24
CA GLU A 88 6.22 0.66 14.29
C GLU A 88 7.52 1.22 13.70
N LEU A 89 8.04 0.60 12.64
CA LEU A 89 9.31 0.98 12.04
C LEU A 89 9.26 2.39 11.44
N GLN A 90 8.18 2.74 10.73
CA GLN A 90 7.98 4.11 10.22
C GLN A 90 7.91 5.12 11.36
N SER A 91 7.16 4.84 12.43
CA SER A 91 7.03 5.74 13.58
C SER A 91 8.37 5.97 14.27
N ARG A 92 9.15 4.91 14.46
CA ARG A 92 10.50 4.99 15.04
C ARG A 92 11.44 5.78 14.14
N TRP A 93 11.35 5.59 12.82
CA TRP A 93 12.17 6.33 11.86
C TRP A 93 11.83 7.83 11.87
N VAL A 94 10.54 8.17 11.84
CA VAL A 94 10.06 9.55 11.97
C VAL A 94 10.55 10.19 13.28
N ALA A 95 10.43 9.49 14.41
CA ALA A 95 10.93 9.98 15.69
C ALA A 95 12.47 10.16 15.69
N GLY A 96 13.20 9.23 15.07
CA GLY A 96 14.65 9.31 14.88
C GLY A 96 15.06 10.54 14.09
N VAL A 97 14.36 10.84 12.99
CA VAL A 97 14.56 12.03 12.17
C VAL A 97 14.26 13.31 12.96
N LEU A 98 13.08 13.39 13.59
CA LEU A 98 12.67 14.58 14.37
C LEU A 98 13.61 14.86 15.55
N SER A 99 14.21 13.82 16.13
CA SER A 99 15.20 13.96 17.21
C SER A 99 16.63 14.26 16.74
N GLY A 100 16.87 14.28 15.42
CA GLY A 100 18.20 14.47 14.84
C GLY A 100 19.12 13.25 14.95
N LYS A 101 18.63 12.10 15.41
CA LYS A 101 19.41 10.85 15.51
C LYS A 101 19.57 10.14 14.17
N VAL A 102 18.63 10.36 13.25
CA VAL A 102 18.68 9.83 11.88
C VAL A 102 18.63 11.02 10.94
N ALA A 103 19.56 11.09 9.99
CA ALA A 103 19.55 12.13 8.97
C ALA A 103 18.62 11.72 7.82
N LEU A 104 17.91 12.70 7.25
CA LEU A 104 17.31 12.54 5.93
C LEU A 104 18.34 12.94 4.86
N PRO A 105 18.24 12.35 3.65
CA PRO A 105 18.94 12.88 2.49
C PRO A 105 18.40 14.28 2.12
N SER A 106 19.05 14.95 1.16
CA SER A 106 18.61 16.27 0.70
C SER A 106 17.20 16.22 0.09
N GLU A 107 16.54 17.38 -0.02
CA GLU A 107 15.26 17.49 -0.71
C GLU A 107 15.35 16.94 -2.15
N GLU A 108 16.44 17.25 -2.85
CA GLU A 108 16.67 16.84 -4.24
C GLU A 108 16.86 15.32 -4.36
N GLU A 109 17.60 14.72 -3.43
CA GLU A 109 17.80 13.26 -3.37
C GLU A 109 16.48 12.54 -3.05
N MET A 110 15.69 13.07 -2.11
CA MET A 110 14.36 12.55 -1.81
C MET A 110 13.43 12.66 -3.02
N ALA A 111 13.41 13.80 -3.70
CA ALA A 111 12.59 14.02 -4.88
C ALA A 111 13.00 13.10 -6.04
N SER A 112 14.30 12.93 -6.28
CA SER A 112 14.84 12.04 -7.30
C SER A 112 14.44 10.58 -7.03
N SER A 113 14.53 10.13 -5.78
CA SER A 113 14.11 8.77 -5.40
C SER A 113 12.60 8.53 -5.60
N VAL A 114 11.76 9.56 -5.45
CA VAL A 114 10.32 9.45 -5.72
C VAL A 114 10.05 9.35 -7.21
N GLU A 115 10.75 10.15 -8.01
CA GLU A 115 10.64 10.14 -9.46
C GLU A 115 11.10 8.79 -10.04
N GLU A 116 12.23 8.26 -9.58
CA GLU A 116 12.73 6.93 -9.95
C GLU A 116 11.69 5.83 -9.67
N LEU A 117 11.00 5.89 -8.52
CA LEU A 117 9.93 4.95 -8.19
C LEU A 117 8.76 5.07 -9.19
N TYR A 118 8.36 6.29 -9.54
CA TYR A 118 7.24 6.51 -10.45
C TYR A 118 7.57 6.07 -11.88
N GLN A 119 8.77 6.37 -12.37
CA GLN A 119 9.26 5.91 -13.66
C GLN A 119 9.32 4.39 -13.72
N HIS A 120 9.89 3.74 -12.69
CA HIS A 120 9.94 2.29 -12.64
C HIS A 120 8.54 1.66 -12.65
N MET A 121 7.58 2.24 -11.91
CA MET A 121 6.19 1.79 -11.95
C MET A 121 5.59 1.90 -13.36
N GLU A 122 5.83 3.00 -14.07
CA GLU A 122 5.34 3.19 -15.42
C GLU A 122 5.97 2.20 -16.41
N GLU A 123 7.27 1.96 -16.31
CA GLU A 123 8.02 1.01 -17.15
C GLU A 123 7.48 -0.42 -17.05
N ILE A 124 7.10 -0.87 -15.85
CA ILE A 124 6.55 -2.20 -15.63
C ILE A 124 5.01 -2.26 -15.76
N GLY A 125 4.37 -1.14 -16.12
CA GLY A 125 2.91 -1.04 -16.23
C GLY A 125 2.16 -1.16 -14.91
N TRP A 126 2.81 -0.81 -13.79
CA TRP A 126 2.22 -0.88 -12.45
C TRP A 126 1.23 0.28 -12.22
N PRO A 127 -0.05 0.01 -11.89
CA PRO A 127 -1.05 1.06 -11.75
C PRO A 127 -0.75 2.08 -10.64
N LYS A 128 -1.12 3.35 -10.85
CA LYS A 128 -0.92 4.45 -9.89
C LYS A 128 -1.52 4.15 -8.51
N HIS A 129 -2.75 3.63 -8.45
CA HIS A 129 -3.42 3.28 -7.20
C HIS A 129 -2.73 2.17 -6.37
N HIS A 130 -1.72 1.50 -6.94
CA HIS A 130 -0.89 0.54 -6.24
C HIS A 130 0.48 1.09 -5.80
N THR A 131 0.71 2.42 -5.83
CA THR A 131 1.99 3.02 -5.41
C THR A 131 2.39 2.68 -3.98
N HIS A 132 1.44 2.50 -3.07
CA HIS A 132 1.72 2.15 -1.68
C HIS A 132 1.64 0.65 -1.40
N GLN A 133 1.53 -0.19 -2.44
CA GLN A 133 1.58 -1.63 -2.26
C GLN A 133 3.04 -2.08 -2.09
N LEU A 134 3.38 -2.70 -0.97
CA LEU A 134 4.67 -3.36 -0.84
C LEU A 134 4.65 -4.67 -1.63
N GLN A 135 5.66 -4.89 -2.46
CA GLN A 135 5.75 -6.07 -3.33
C GLN A 135 6.92 -6.98 -2.99
N GLN A 136 7.99 -6.40 -2.45
CA GLN A 136 9.26 -7.09 -2.22
C GLN A 136 9.31 -7.66 -0.81
N LYS A 137 9.97 -8.82 -0.69
CA LYS A 137 10.09 -9.66 0.51
C LYS A 137 10.73 -8.93 1.69
N PHE A 138 9.94 -8.11 2.37
CA PHE A 138 10.37 -7.33 3.53
C PHE A 138 11.51 -6.33 3.23
N ASP A 139 11.83 -6.03 1.96
CA ASP A 139 12.95 -5.13 1.61
C ASP A 139 12.76 -3.72 2.17
N TYR A 140 11.52 -3.25 2.22
CA TYR A 140 11.19 -1.95 2.81
C TYR A 140 11.38 -1.93 4.33
N GLU A 141 10.91 -2.97 5.01
CA GLU A 141 11.05 -3.15 6.44
C GLU A 141 12.53 -3.33 6.83
N ASN A 142 13.28 -4.13 6.06
CA ASN A 142 14.72 -4.31 6.18
C ASN A 142 15.50 -3.01 5.94
N TRP A 143 15.05 -2.19 4.99
CA TRP A 143 15.60 -0.85 4.80
C TRP A 143 15.35 0.04 6.02
N LEU A 144 14.14 0.03 6.61
CA LEU A 144 13.82 0.81 7.81
C LEU A 144 14.63 0.37 9.04
N VAL A 145 14.78 -0.93 9.30
CA VAL A 145 15.63 -1.41 10.42
C VAL A 145 17.08 -0.97 10.26
N THR A 146 17.59 -0.95 9.02
CA THR A 146 18.93 -0.45 8.70
C THR A 146 19.06 1.04 9.03
N GLN A 147 18.07 1.87 8.66
CA GLN A 147 18.07 3.30 9.02
C GLN A 147 18.03 3.54 10.53
N LEU A 148 17.45 2.60 11.27
CA LEU A 148 17.32 2.66 12.73
C LEU A 148 18.52 2.06 13.47
N GLY A 149 19.50 1.50 12.75
CA GLY A 149 20.62 0.78 13.37
C GLY A 149 20.19 -0.46 14.16
N LEU A 150 19.07 -1.07 13.78
CA LEU A 150 18.55 -2.28 14.42
C LEU A 150 19.09 -3.54 13.73
N PRO A 151 19.11 -4.68 14.43
CA PRO A 151 19.39 -5.96 13.79
C PRO A 151 18.42 -6.24 12.63
N PRO A 152 18.86 -6.98 11.59
CA PRO A 152 17.98 -7.45 10.53
C PRO A 152 16.78 -8.21 11.09
N LEU A 153 15.66 -8.15 10.38
CA LEU A 153 14.47 -8.90 10.75
C LEU A 153 14.74 -10.41 10.63
N GLU A 154 14.14 -11.18 11.54
CA GLU A 154 14.29 -12.62 11.54
C GLU A 154 13.61 -13.22 10.30
N GLU A 155 14.33 -14.10 9.58
CA GLU A 155 13.85 -14.71 8.33
C GLU A 155 12.50 -15.42 8.47
N TRP A 156 12.22 -15.99 9.65
CA TRP A 156 10.96 -16.68 9.90
C TRP A 156 9.73 -15.75 9.77
N ARG A 157 9.88 -14.44 10.00
CA ARG A 157 8.77 -13.48 9.86
C ARG A 157 8.32 -13.39 8.41
N GLU A 158 9.27 -13.28 7.50
CA GLU A 158 9.02 -13.28 6.06
C GLU A 158 8.40 -14.63 5.64
N GLN A 159 8.95 -15.74 6.14
CA GLN A 159 8.45 -17.08 5.82
C GLN A 159 7.00 -17.27 6.26
N ILE A 160 6.63 -16.88 7.48
CA ILE A 160 5.25 -16.94 7.98
C ILE A 160 4.34 -16.06 7.13
N PHE A 161 4.75 -14.82 6.85
CA PHE A 161 3.94 -13.91 6.04
C PHE A 161 3.69 -14.46 4.63
N CYS A 162 4.74 -14.95 3.96
CA CYS A 162 4.64 -15.55 2.64
C CYS A 162 3.80 -16.83 2.65
N HIS A 163 3.92 -17.65 3.69
CA HIS A 163 3.12 -18.86 3.85
C HIS A 163 1.63 -18.53 4.04
N LEU A 164 1.32 -17.58 4.92
CA LEU A 164 -0.04 -17.10 5.16
C LEU A 164 -0.66 -16.52 3.89
N LEU A 165 0.07 -15.68 3.15
CA LEU A 165 -0.41 -15.14 1.88
C LEU A 165 -0.71 -16.25 0.88
N LYS A 166 0.18 -17.25 0.74
CA LYS A 166 -0.07 -18.40 -0.14
C LYS A 166 -1.36 -19.12 0.25
N LYS A 167 -1.55 -19.43 1.54
CA LYS A 167 -2.76 -20.10 2.05
C LYS A 167 -4.03 -19.31 1.81
N ILE A 168 -4.03 -18.00 2.09
CA ILE A 168 -5.17 -17.11 1.83
C ILE A 168 -5.51 -17.10 0.33
N THR A 169 -4.51 -17.18 -0.55
CA THR A 169 -4.72 -17.13 -2.00
C THR A 169 -5.03 -18.49 -2.65
N SER A 170 -4.80 -19.61 -1.96
CA SER A 170 -5.18 -20.95 -2.43
C SER A 170 -6.67 -21.24 -2.16
N HIS A 171 -7.28 -22.13 -2.95
CA HIS A 171 -8.71 -22.50 -2.85
C HIS A 171 -9.13 -23.16 -1.52
N ASP A 172 -8.19 -23.43 -0.60
CA ASP A 172 -8.45 -23.86 0.78
C ASP A 172 -8.78 -22.69 1.73
N GLY A 173 -9.10 -21.51 1.17
CA GLY A 173 -9.20 -20.23 1.87
C GLY A 173 -10.27 -20.11 2.98
N ASP A 174 -11.06 -21.15 3.23
CA ASP A 174 -11.98 -21.19 4.37
C ASP A 174 -11.29 -21.71 5.66
N ASP A 175 -10.24 -22.54 5.55
CA ASP A 175 -9.56 -23.15 6.71
C ASP A 175 -8.23 -22.50 7.10
N TYR A 176 -7.75 -21.51 6.34
CA TYR A 176 -6.41 -20.95 6.49
C TYR A 176 -6.08 -20.38 7.89
N ARG A 177 -7.11 -20.17 8.72
CA ARG A 177 -6.96 -19.73 10.12
C ARG A 177 -6.68 -20.89 11.08
N ASP A 178 -7.05 -22.09 10.68
CA ASP A 178 -7.02 -23.31 11.50
C ASP A 178 -5.92 -24.29 11.07
N THR A 179 -5.45 -24.23 9.82
CA THR A 179 -4.37 -25.08 9.29
C THR A 179 -3.09 -24.31 9.02
#